data_AF-A0A645JEI4-F1
#
_entry.id   AF-A0A645JEI4-F1
#
_cell.length_a   1.000
_cell.length_b   1.000
_cell.length_c   1.000
_cell.angle_alpha   90.00
_cell.angle_beta   90.00
_cell.angle_gamma   90.00
#
_symmetry.space_group_name_H-M   'P 1'
#
loop_
_entity.id
_entity.type
_entity.pdbx_description
1 polymer ?
#
loop_
_entity_poly.entity_id
_entity_poly.type
_entity_poly.pdbx_seq_one_letter_code
_entity_poly.pdbx_strand_id
1 'polypeptide(L)'
;MASTQSAVEAQEFRASVGGGVVEAVVNGKKELLSLSIKPEAVDPEDVEMLQDLVVSAVNEALRQADETMTNSMQKLTGGLNLGALGL
;
A
#
# COMPACT_ATOMS: atom_id res chain seq x y z
N MET A 1 -9.14 -12.84 16.05
CA MET A 1 -9.48 -12.52 14.64
C MET A 1 -9.64 -11.02 14.43
N ALA A 2 -10.46 -10.32 15.24
CA ALA A 2 -10.62 -8.86 15.14
C ALA A 2 -9.31 -8.05 15.31
N SER A 3 -8.37 -8.50 16.15
CA SER A 3 -7.13 -7.76 16.43
C SER A 3 -6.14 -7.70 15.26
N THR A 4 -5.95 -8.79 14.52
CA THR A 4 -5.00 -8.83 13.39
C THR A 4 -5.55 -8.10 12.17
N GLN A 5 -6.85 -8.28 11.87
CA GLN A 5 -7.49 -7.59 10.76
C GLN A 5 -7.49 -6.07 10.98
N SER A 6 -7.93 -5.60 12.15
CA SER A 6 -7.94 -4.17 12.46
C SER A 6 -6.53 -3.56 12.51
N ALA A 7 -5.51 -4.33 12.89
CA ALA A 7 -4.12 -3.87 12.86
C ALA A 7 -3.61 -3.65 11.43
N VAL A 8 -3.90 -4.58 10.51
CA VAL A 8 -3.52 -4.44 9.09
C VAL A 8 -4.31 -3.31 8.43
N GLU A 9 -5.59 -3.16 8.75
CA GLU A 9 -6.43 -2.07 8.25
C GLU A 9 -5.89 -0.68 8.64
N ALA A 10 -5.35 -0.53 9.85
CA ALA A 10 -4.78 0.72 10.33
C ALA A 10 -3.31 0.94 9.90
N GLN A 11 -2.65 -0.07 9.34
CA GLN A 11 -1.27 0.04 8.88
C GLN A 11 -1.18 0.95 7.66
N GLU A 12 -0.15 1.81 7.64
CA GLU A 12 0.18 2.65 6.49
C GLU A 12 1.17 1.94 5.55
N PHE A 13 0.93 2.09 4.25
CA PHE A 13 1.76 1.58 3.16
C PHE A 13 2.18 2.75 2.29
N ARG A 14 3.47 2.79 1.94
CA ARG A 14 4.09 3.94 1.28
C ARG A 14 4.77 3.49 0.01
N ALA A 15 4.54 4.19 -1.09
CA ALA A 15 5.25 3.97 -2.33
C ALA A 15 5.73 5.29 -2.91
N SER A 16 6.98 5.30 -3.36
CA SER A 16 7.59 6.47 -3.97
C SER A 16 8.17 6.14 -5.34
N VAL A 17 8.00 7.06 -6.29
CA VAL A 17 8.36 6.90 -7.70
C VAL A 17 9.07 8.15 -8.24
N GLY A 18 9.59 8.07 -9.47
CA GLY A 18 10.28 9.20 -10.12
C GLY A 18 11.54 9.66 -9.36
N GLY A 19 12.25 8.75 -8.69
CA GLY A 19 13.43 9.12 -7.87
C GLY A 19 13.07 9.80 -6.54
N GLY A 20 11.84 9.63 -6.05
CA GLY A 20 11.43 10.21 -4.77
C GLY A 20 10.68 11.54 -4.89
N VAL A 21 10.19 11.88 -6.08
CA VAL A 21 9.49 13.14 -6.37
C VAL A 21 7.97 13.03 -6.19
N VAL A 22 7.42 11.82 -6.28
CA VAL A 22 6.03 11.54 -5.91
C VAL A 22 6.01 10.41 -4.89
N GLU A 23 5.24 10.58 -3.81
CA GLU A 23 5.01 9.58 -2.77
C GLU A 23 3.52 9.50 -2.43
N ALA A 24 2.96 8.29 -2.41
CA ALA A 24 1.60 8.03 -1.96
C ALA A 24 1.62 7.18 -0.69
N VAL A 25 0.73 7.51 0.25
CA VAL A 25 0.51 6.75 1.48
C VAL A 25 -0.95 6.30 1.52
N VAL A 26 -1.16 4.98 1.62
CA VAL A 26 -2.49 4.38 1.76
C VAL A 26 -2.56 3.58 3.05
N ASN A 27 -3.76 3.33 3.57
CA ASN A 27 -3.95 2.37 4.65
C ASN A 27 -4.39 0.98 4.15
N GLY A 28 -4.46 0.00 5.05
CA GLY A 28 -4.95 -1.35 4.73
C GLY A 28 -6.43 -1.42 4.36
N LYS A 29 -7.19 -0.32 4.51
CA LYS A 29 -8.57 -0.17 3.99
C LYS A 29 -8.59 0.37 2.54
N LYS A 30 -7.43 0.56 1.92
CA LYS A 30 -7.27 1.14 0.58
C LYS A 30 -7.70 2.60 0.49
N GLU A 31 -7.64 3.32 1.60
CA GLU A 31 -7.86 4.77 1.61
C GLU A 31 -6.52 5.48 1.39
N LEU A 32 -6.47 6.41 0.43
CA LEU A 32 -5.33 7.31 0.24
C LEU A 32 -5.31 8.34 1.37
N LEU A 33 -4.27 8.28 2.20
CA LEU A 33 -4.11 9.17 3.36
C LEU A 33 -3.33 10.43 3.01
N SER A 34 -2.29 10.30 2.18
CA SER A 34 -1.51 11.44 1.72
C SER A 34 -0.89 11.19 0.35
N LEU A 35 -0.74 12.28 -0.39
CA LEU A 35 0.01 12.34 -1.64
C LEU A 35 0.97 13.52 -1.55
N SER A 36 2.26 13.26 -1.69
CA SER A 36 3.32 14.26 -1.70
C SER A 36 3.91 14.34 -3.10
N ILE A 37 4.01 15.55 -3.64
CA ILE A 37 4.57 15.84 -4.95
C ILE A 37 5.58 16.96 -4.76
N LYS A 38 6.84 16.71 -5.10
CA LYS A 38 7.87 17.74 -5.02
C LYS A 38 7.81 18.66 -6.24
N PRO A 39 8.26 19.93 -6.12
CA PRO A 39 8.20 20.89 -7.23
C PRO A 39 8.88 20.42 -8.51
N GLU A 40 9.91 19.57 -8.40
CA GLU A 40 10.64 19.06 -9.56
C GLU A 40 9.80 18.13 -10.45
N ALA A 41 8.68 17.59 -9.94
CA ALA A 41 7.72 16.81 -10.73
C ALA A 41 6.64 17.66 -11.39
N VAL A 42 6.56 18.96 -11.08
CA VAL A 42 5.49 19.85 -11.54
C VAL A 42 6.00 20.69 -12.70
N ASP A 43 5.95 20.11 -13.89
CA ASP A 43 6.21 20.81 -15.15
C ASP A 43 4.88 21.12 -15.86
N PRO A 44 4.50 22.40 -16.05
CA PRO A 44 3.29 22.75 -16.78
C PRO A 44 3.33 22.39 -18.27
N GLU A 45 4.52 22.15 -18.84
CA GLU A 45 4.69 21.71 -20.23
C GLU A 45 4.60 20.18 -20.36
N ASP A 46 4.72 19.43 -19.26
CA ASP A 46 4.68 17.96 -19.22
C ASP A 46 3.82 17.43 -18.05
N VAL A 47 2.52 17.74 -18.10
CA VAL A 47 1.55 17.28 -17.10
C VAL A 47 1.30 15.77 -17.20
N GLU A 48 1.50 15.17 -18.38
CA GLU A 48 1.29 13.73 -18.61
C GLU A 48 2.27 12.91 -17.75
N MET A 49 3.54 13.31 -17.70
CA MET A 49 4.52 12.65 -16.82
C MET A 49 4.09 12.70 -15.36
N LEU A 50 3.60 13.85 -14.87
CA LEU A 50 3.13 13.96 -13.49
C LEU A 50 1.94 13.03 -13.22
N GLN A 51 0.99 12.94 -14.14
CA GLN A 51 -0.16 12.03 -14.03
C GLN A 51 0.30 10.58 -13.92
N ASP A 52 1.23 10.15 -14.77
CA ASP A 52 1.79 8.79 -14.77
C ASP A 52 2.50 8.46 -13.44
N LEU A 53 3.26 9.40 -12.90
CA LEU A 53 3.91 9.24 -11.60
C LEU A 53 2.89 9.12 -10.47
N VAL A 54 1.83 9.93 -10.47
CA VAL A 54 0.76 9.84 -9.46
C VAL A 54 0.05 8.48 -9.53
N VAL A 55 -0.34 8.04 -10.72
CA VAL A 55 -0.99 6.74 -10.92
C VAL A 55 -0.09 5.61 -10.45
N SER A 56 1.20 5.67 -10.78
CA SER A 56 2.18 4.66 -10.40
C SER A 56 2.37 4.59 -8.88
N ALA A 57 2.54 5.73 -8.21
CA ALA A 57 2.72 5.78 -6.76
C ALA A 57 1.51 5.23 -6.00
N VAL A 58 0.30 5.66 -6.38
CA VAL A 58 -0.93 5.24 -5.70
C VAL A 58 -1.17 3.74 -5.91
N ASN A 59 -1.04 3.25 -7.14
CA ASN A 59 -1.25 1.83 -7.41
C ASN A 59 -0.23 0.93 -6.72
N GLU A 60 1.03 1.36 -6.64
CA GLU A 60 2.06 0.61 -5.92
C GLU A 60 1.80 0.58 -4.41
N ALA A 61 1.38 1.70 -3.81
CA ALA A 61 1.01 1.73 -2.39
C ALA A 61 -0.20 0.82 -2.11
N LEU A 62 -1.22 0.84 -2.97
CA LEU A 62 -2.38 -0.06 -2.88
C LEU A 62 -1.99 -1.53 -3.02
N ARG A 63 -1.07 -1.84 -3.94
CA ARG A 63 -0.57 -3.20 -4.12
C ARG A 63 0.15 -3.72 -2.87
N GLN A 64 0.99 -2.90 -2.23
CA GLN A 64 1.65 -3.28 -0.98
C GLN A 64 0.65 -3.56 0.15
N ALA A 65 -0.45 -2.79 0.21
CA ALA A 65 -1.54 -3.04 1.16
C ALA A 65 -2.23 -4.39 0.88
N ASP A 66 -2.52 -4.69 -0.38
CA ASP A 66 -3.14 -5.96 -0.82
C ASP A 66 -2.25 -7.18 -0.54
N GLU A 67 -0.95 -7.08 -0.83
CA GLU A 67 0.02 -8.12 -0.55
C GLU A 67 0.12 -8.39 0.96
N THR A 68 0.13 -7.34 1.78
CA THR A 68 0.19 -7.47 3.24
C THR A 68 -1.08 -8.07 3.83
N MET A 69 -2.25 -7.67 3.35
CA MET A 69 -3.53 -8.25 3.75
C MET A 69 -3.59 -9.75 3.40
N THR A 70 -3.21 -10.09 2.17
CA THR A 70 -3.19 -11.49 1.69
C THR A 70 -2.23 -12.34 2.52
N ASN A 71 -1.01 -11.85 2.75
CA ASN A 71 0.00 -12.54 3.55
C ASN A 71 -0.44 -12.72 5.01
N SER A 72 -1.12 -11.74 5.59
CA SER A 72 -1.64 -11.82 6.96
C SER A 72 -2.75 -12.88 7.06
N MET A 73 -3.65 -12.94 6.08
CA MET A 73 -4.70 -13.95 6.03
C MET A 73 -4.13 -15.36 5.86
N GLN A 74 -3.12 -15.54 4.99
CA GLN A 74 -2.41 -16.81 4.80
C GLN A 74 -1.69 -17.29 6.06
N LYS A 75 -1.05 -16.39 6.81
CA LYS A 75 -0.40 -16.74 8.09
C LYS A 75 -1.42 -17.23 9.12
N LEU A 76 -2.58 -16.58 9.18
CA LEU A 76 -3.67 -16.99 10.06
C LEU A 76 -4.20 -18.37 9.68
N THR A 77 -4.55 -18.60 8.41
CA THR A 77 -5.12 -19.88 7.95
C THR A 77 -4.09 -21.02 7.96
N GLY A 78 -2.83 -20.73 7.63
CA GLY A 78 -1.72 -21.68 7.69
C GLY A 78 -1.38 -22.11 9.12
N GLY A 79 -1.41 -21.18 10.09
CA GLY A 79 -1.23 -21.50 11.51
C GLY A 79 -2.40 -22.27 12.12
N LEU A 80 -3.63 -21.98 11.67
CA LEU A 80 -4.83 -22.72 12.07
C LEU A 80 -4.84 -24.16 11.54
N ASN A 81 -4.30 -24.42 10.35
CA ASN A 81 -4.21 -25.77 9.80
C ASN A 81 -3.24 -26.65 10.59
N LEU A 82 -2.14 -26.09 11.10
CA LEU A 82 -1.22 -26.81 11.99
C LEU A 82 -1.81 -27.06 13.39
N GLY A 83 -2.47 -26.06 13.98
CA GLY A 83 -3.10 -26.20 15.29
C GLY A 83 -4.34 -27.12 15.30
N ALA A 84 -5.10 -27.17 14.21
CA ALA A 84 -6.29 -28.02 14.09
C ALA A 84 -5.96 -29.49 13.76
N LEU A 85 -4.75 -29.76 13.21
CA LEU A 85 -4.26 -31.12 12.94
C LEU A 85 -3.54 -31.78 14.14
N GLY A 86 -3.46 -31.09 15.28
CA GLY A 86 -3.00 -31.69 16.54
C GLY A 86 -1.55 -32.19 16.53
N LEU A 87 -0.66 -31.58 15.74
CA LEU A 87 0.78 -31.82 15.79
C LEU A 87 1.48 -30.77 16.64
#